data_AF-A0A2A4NGR0-F1
#
_entry.id   AF-A0A2A4NGR0-F1
#
_cell.length_a   1.000
_cell.length_b   1.000
_cell.length_c   1.000
_cell.angle_alpha   90.00
_cell.angle_beta   90.00
_cell.angle_gamma   90.00
#
_symmetry.space_group_name_H-M   'P 1'
#
loop_
_entity.id
_entity.type
_entity.pdbx_description
1 polymer ?
#
loop_
_entity_poly.entity_id
_entity_poly.type
_entity_poly.pdbx_seq_one_letter_code
_entity_poly.pdbx_strand_id
1 'polypeptide(L)'
;MSDERIGIISEGIEDQGVLITILKPFGFDSNDIIPIRPDLCKDATDLNNPDRTIGTFQGVKNACLGKDGERADLDEFFFVANNKNIIIHVDTAEIENHDFPFQRPVKVGNVDYSTELRNSLIEVIKGWLGDEYDDKIIYAIAIEEIEAWVLTAFETKDTSSIGDSKGKLVKILAKNNLSCKKFKLDPTKHKKEYFEAITKKMKFHKLNELKKHCTKNRSLSDFVSELEVKFSQEE
;
A
#
# COMPACT_ATOMS: atom_id res chain seq x y z
N MET A 1 5.63 -24.04 3.07
CA MET A 1 5.06 -22.95 2.25
C MET A 1 3.59 -22.93 2.60
N SER A 2 3.10 -21.81 3.12
CA SER A 2 1.67 -21.62 3.29
C SER A 2 1.04 -21.67 1.90
N ASP A 3 -0.05 -22.41 1.77
CA ASP A 3 -0.89 -22.36 0.57
C ASP A 3 -1.65 -21.02 0.47
N GLU A 4 -1.55 -20.18 1.50
CA GLU A 4 -2.25 -18.91 1.65
C GLU A 4 -1.77 -17.83 0.68
N ARG A 5 -2.73 -17.19 -0.02
CA ARG A 5 -2.45 -16.04 -0.88
C ARG A 5 -3.08 -14.75 -0.35
N ILE A 6 -2.41 -13.63 -0.63
CA ILE A 6 -2.83 -12.28 -0.26
C ILE A 6 -3.15 -11.49 -1.52
N GLY A 7 -4.34 -10.87 -1.54
CA GLY A 7 -4.73 -9.93 -2.58
C GLY A 7 -4.22 -8.54 -2.27
N ILE A 8 -3.87 -7.75 -3.29
CA ILE A 8 -3.54 -6.33 -3.11
C ILE A 8 -4.42 -5.47 -4.02
N ILE A 9 -5.11 -4.51 -3.40
CA ILE A 9 -5.75 -3.36 -4.05
C ILE A 9 -4.99 -2.12 -3.60
N SER A 10 -4.48 -1.34 -4.55
CA SER A 10 -3.59 -0.21 -4.27
C SER A 10 -3.80 0.90 -5.30
N GLU A 11 -3.39 2.12 -4.96
CA GLU A 11 -3.37 3.23 -5.90
C GLU A 11 -2.30 3.05 -6.97
N GLY A 12 -1.08 2.63 -6.61
CA GLY A 12 0.04 2.53 -7.53
C GLY A 12 0.54 1.11 -7.75
N ILE A 13 1.07 0.85 -8.95
CA ILE A 13 1.92 -0.34 -9.20
C ILE A 13 3.20 -0.24 -8.36
N GLU A 14 3.72 0.96 -8.15
CA GLU A 14 4.82 1.28 -7.24
C GLU A 14 4.56 0.84 -5.79
N ASP A 15 3.36 1.10 -5.28
CA ASP A 15 2.96 0.79 -3.90
C ASP A 15 3.02 -0.70 -3.62
N GLN A 16 2.56 -1.51 -4.58
CA GLN A 16 2.63 -2.97 -4.50
C GLN A 16 4.06 -3.44 -4.26
N GLY A 17 5.07 -2.80 -4.86
CA GLY A 17 6.46 -3.19 -4.67
C GLY A 17 6.96 -2.97 -3.24
N VAL A 18 6.48 -1.92 -2.57
CA VAL A 18 6.77 -1.68 -1.15
C VAL A 18 6.06 -2.74 -0.29
N LEU A 19 4.76 -2.95 -0.53
CA LEU A 19 3.93 -3.90 0.23
C LEU A 19 4.45 -5.34 0.12
N ILE A 20 4.76 -5.81 -1.09
CA ILE A 20 5.35 -7.14 -1.34
C ILE A 20 6.63 -7.35 -0.53
N THR A 21 7.44 -6.30 -0.36
CA THR A 21 8.67 -6.42 0.41
C THR A 21 8.41 -6.45 1.92
N ILE A 22 7.42 -5.68 2.39
CA ILE A 22 6.97 -5.67 3.80
C ILE A 22 6.33 -7.00 4.21
N LEU A 23 5.74 -7.74 3.27
CA LEU A 23 5.07 -9.02 3.55
C LEU A 23 6.03 -10.21 3.70
N LYS A 24 7.27 -10.11 3.19
CA LYS A 24 8.28 -11.20 3.28
C LYS A 24 8.58 -11.72 4.68
N PRO A 25 8.74 -10.88 5.72
CA PRO A 25 8.93 -11.35 7.08
C PRO A 25 7.76 -12.15 7.64
N PHE A 26 6.58 -12.03 7.04
CA PHE A 26 5.34 -12.73 7.44
C PHE A 26 5.12 -14.02 6.63
N GLY A 27 6.11 -14.46 5.85
CA GLY A 27 6.08 -15.73 5.13
C GLY A 27 5.56 -15.67 3.69
N PHE A 28 5.20 -14.49 3.19
CA PHE A 28 4.68 -14.31 1.84
C PHE A 28 5.75 -13.81 0.88
N ASP A 29 5.94 -14.51 -0.23
CA ASP A 29 6.76 -14.06 -1.35
C ASP A 29 5.93 -13.57 -2.53
N SER A 30 6.59 -13.11 -3.60
CA SER A 30 5.91 -12.52 -4.77
C SER A 30 4.93 -13.47 -5.47
N ASN A 31 5.04 -14.80 -5.30
CA ASN A 31 4.12 -15.80 -5.86
C ASN A 31 2.85 -15.97 -5.01
N ASP A 32 2.91 -15.60 -3.73
CA ASP A 32 1.78 -15.65 -2.80
C ASP A 32 0.91 -14.39 -2.92
N ILE A 33 1.37 -13.37 -3.63
CA ILE A 33 0.70 -12.08 -3.80
C ILE A 33 -0.04 -12.02 -5.13
N ILE A 34 -1.35 -11.76 -5.07
CA ILE A 34 -2.22 -11.54 -6.23
C ILE A 34 -2.51 -10.03 -6.33
N PRO A 35 -1.99 -9.32 -7.35
CA PRO A 35 -2.38 -7.94 -7.59
C PRO A 35 -3.80 -7.89 -8.16
N ILE A 36 -4.78 -7.59 -7.32
CA ILE A 36 -6.17 -7.42 -7.74
C ILE A 36 -6.28 -6.11 -8.51
N ARG A 37 -5.77 -5.00 -7.93
CA ARG A 37 -5.68 -3.70 -8.60
C ARG A 37 -4.48 -2.85 -8.15
N PRO A 38 -3.85 -2.09 -9.07
CA PRO A 38 -3.92 -2.26 -10.52
C PRO A 38 -3.42 -3.66 -10.94
N ASP A 39 -4.07 -4.23 -11.95
CA ASP A 39 -3.72 -5.54 -12.53
C ASP A 39 -2.50 -5.39 -13.44
N LEU A 40 -1.45 -6.17 -13.17
CA LEU A 40 -0.16 -6.11 -13.86
C LEU A 40 -0.17 -6.82 -15.22
N CYS A 41 -1.21 -7.60 -15.53
CA CYS A 41 -1.34 -8.38 -16.77
C CYS A 41 -2.17 -7.69 -17.85
N LYS A 42 -2.75 -6.51 -17.58
CA LYS A 42 -3.58 -5.78 -18.54
C LYS A 42 -2.73 -4.93 -19.47
N ASP A 43 -2.82 -5.22 -20.76
CA ASP A 43 -2.00 -4.60 -21.81
C ASP A 43 -2.59 -3.28 -22.33
N ALA A 44 -1.86 -2.65 -23.24
CA ALA A 44 -2.20 -1.34 -23.79
C ALA A 44 -3.55 -1.27 -24.54
N THR A 45 -4.23 -2.40 -24.73
CA THR A 45 -5.56 -2.46 -25.35
C THR A 45 -6.69 -2.18 -24.34
N ASP A 46 -6.44 -2.39 -23.04
CA ASP A 46 -7.34 -2.00 -21.94
C ASP A 46 -7.24 -0.49 -21.60
N LEU A 47 -6.19 0.21 -22.06
CA LEU A 47 -6.00 1.66 -21.90
C LEU A 47 -7.08 2.51 -22.59
N ASN A 48 -7.84 1.93 -23.52
CA ASN A 48 -8.89 2.62 -24.27
C ASN A 48 -10.28 2.51 -23.63
N ASN A 49 -10.40 1.91 -22.44
CA ASN A 49 -11.66 1.90 -21.71
C ASN A 49 -11.69 3.08 -20.69
N PRO A 50 -12.34 4.21 -21.01
CA PRO A 50 -12.37 5.39 -20.16
C PRO A 50 -13.04 5.15 -18.79
N ASP A 51 -13.77 4.04 -18.65
CA ASP A 51 -14.48 3.69 -17.42
C ASP A 51 -13.59 2.97 -16.38
N ARG A 52 -12.40 2.50 -16.76
CA ARG A 52 -11.49 1.78 -15.83
C ARG A 52 -10.35 2.68 -15.36
N THR A 53 -10.44 3.10 -14.09
CA THR A 53 -9.45 3.98 -13.48
C THR A 53 -8.19 3.18 -13.15
N ILE A 54 -7.14 3.34 -13.95
CA ILE A 54 -5.84 2.72 -13.67
C ILE A 54 -5.21 3.47 -12.50
N GLY A 55 -5.08 2.78 -11.38
CA GLY A 55 -4.18 3.16 -10.30
C GLY A 55 -4.35 4.58 -9.75
N THR A 56 -5.41 4.78 -8.97
CA THR A 56 -5.71 6.01 -8.23
C THR A 56 -6.56 5.64 -7.00
N PHE A 57 -6.69 6.55 -6.04
CA PHE A 57 -7.72 6.47 -5.00
C PHE A 57 -9.10 6.10 -5.54
N GLN A 58 -9.52 6.71 -6.67
CA GLN A 58 -10.80 6.40 -7.31
C GLN A 58 -10.86 4.96 -7.83
N GLY A 59 -9.74 4.42 -8.31
CA GLY A 59 -9.61 3.01 -8.67
C GLY A 59 -9.76 2.08 -7.46
N VAL A 60 -9.17 2.41 -6.32
CA VAL A 60 -9.37 1.67 -5.07
C VAL A 60 -10.84 1.71 -4.64
N LYS A 61 -11.46 2.89 -4.67
CA LYS A 61 -12.89 3.08 -4.38
C LYS A 61 -13.79 2.26 -5.32
N ASN A 62 -13.52 2.27 -6.63
CA ASN A 62 -14.30 1.51 -7.61
C ASN A 62 -14.17 0.01 -7.39
N ALA A 63 -12.97 -0.48 -7.10
CA ALA A 63 -12.73 -1.89 -6.76
C ALA A 63 -13.52 -2.31 -5.51
N CYS A 64 -13.58 -1.45 -4.49
CA CYS A 64 -14.37 -1.73 -3.28
C CYS A 64 -15.89 -1.69 -3.57
N LEU A 65 -16.38 -0.68 -4.28
CA LEU A 65 -17.80 -0.48 -4.58
C LEU A 65 -18.37 -1.44 -5.65
N GLY A 66 -17.50 -2.06 -6.43
CA GLY A 66 -17.94 -2.88 -7.56
C GLY A 66 -18.43 -2.15 -8.78
N LYS A 67 -18.01 -0.88 -8.93
CA LYS A 67 -18.33 -0.12 -10.13
C LYS A 67 -17.76 -0.84 -11.36
N ASP A 68 -18.52 -0.88 -12.46
CA ASP A 68 -18.08 -1.45 -13.75
C ASP A 68 -17.62 -2.94 -13.68
N GLY A 69 -18.16 -3.69 -12.72
CA GLY A 69 -17.88 -5.11 -12.51
C GLY A 69 -16.61 -5.39 -11.70
N GLU A 70 -15.96 -4.38 -11.10
CA GLU A 70 -14.68 -4.54 -10.41
C GLU A 70 -14.76 -5.30 -9.08
N ARG A 71 -15.96 -5.46 -8.50
CA ARG A 71 -16.18 -6.30 -7.31
C ARG A 71 -16.04 -7.77 -7.65
N ALA A 72 -16.28 -8.15 -8.91
CA ALA A 72 -16.09 -9.53 -9.33
C ALA A 72 -14.63 -10.00 -9.15
N ASP A 73 -13.64 -9.12 -9.37
CA ASP A 73 -12.22 -9.45 -9.16
C ASP A 73 -11.93 -9.71 -7.65
N LEU A 74 -12.55 -8.90 -6.77
CA LEU A 74 -12.44 -9.04 -5.31
C LEU A 74 -13.18 -10.29 -4.80
N ASP A 75 -14.40 -10.53 -5.29
CA ASP A 75 -15.22 -11.68 -4.91
C ASP A 75 -14.61 -12.99 -5.44
N GLU A 76 -14.10 -12.99 -6.68
CA GLU A 76 -13.39 -14.14 -7.29
C GLU A 76 -12.14 -14.48 -6.49
N PHE A 77 -11.40 -13.47 -6.01
CA PHE A 77 -10.27 -13.71 -5.12
C PHE A 77 -10.71 -14.52 -3.89
N PHE A 78 -11.83 -14.18 -3.24
CA PHE A 78 -12.30 -14.93 -2.07
C PHE A 78 -12.96 -16.27 -2.38
N PHE A 79 -13.35 -16.53 -3.63
CA PHE A 79 -13.91 -17.82 -4.04
C PHE A 79 -12.86 -18.95 -4.04
N VAL A 80 -11.57 -18.60 -4.18
CA VAL A 80 -10.46 -19.56 -4.15
C VAL A 80 -10.11 -19.90 -2.69
N ALA A 81 -10.25 -21.17 -2.30
CA ALA A 81 -10.20 -21.64 -0.90
C ALA A 81 -8.95 -21.24 -0.08
N ASN A 82 -7.84 -21.01 -0.76
CA ASN A 82 -6.55 -20.66 -0.18
C ASN A 82 -6.30 -19.15 -0.05
N ASN A 83 -7.18 -18.32 -0.60
CA ASN A 83 -7.08 -16.88 -0.52
C ASN A 83 -7.79 -16.41 0.75
N LYS A 84 -7.05 -15.77 1.66
CA LYS A 84 -7.57 -15.47 3.01
C LYS A 84 -7.72 -13.99 3.30
N ASN A 85 -6.81 -13.17 2.80
CA ASN A 85 -6.74 -11.76 3.16
C ASN A 85 -6.51 -10.88 1.92
N ILE A 86 -7.06 -9.67 1.93
CA ILE A 86 -6.77 -8.60 0.96
C ILE A 86 -6.18 -7.42 1.71
N ILE A 87 -5.11 -6.85 1.16
CA ILE A 87 -4.59 -5.55 1.58
C ILE A 87 -5.20 -4.47 0.70
N ILE A 88 -5.79 -3.46 1.33
CA ILE A 88 -6.23 -2.24 0.68
C ILE A 88 -5.26 -1.13 1.06
N HIS A 89 -4.59 -0.58 0.05
CA HIS A 89 -3.63 0.51 0.18
C HIS A 89 -4.21 1.81 -0.37
N VAL A 90 -4.07 2.87 0.43
CA VAL A 90 -4.50 4.22 0.10
C VAL A 90 -3.52 5.22 0.69
N ASP A 91 -3.13 6.21 -0.11
CA ASP A 91 -2.37 7.38 0.30
C ASP A 91 -3.33 8.48 0.73
N THR A 92 -2.91 9.31 1.68
CA THR A 92 -3.77 10.37 2.21
C THR A 92 -3.41 11.76 1.69
N ALA A 93 -2.36 11.94 0.89
CA ALA A 93 -1.87 13.26 0.47
C ALA A 93 -2.94 14.09 -0.28
N GLU A 94 -3.72 13.46 -1.14
CA GLU A 94 -4.69 14.12 -2.03
C GLU A 94 -6.15 13.76 -1.73
N ILE A 95 -6.44 13.23 -0.54
CA ILE A 95 -7.76 12.66 -0.22
C ILE A 95 -8.93 13.65 -0.40
N GLU A 96 -8.72 14.95 -0.14
CA GLU A 96 -9.74 15.98 -0.30
C GLU A 96 -10.08 16.30 -1.76
N ASN A 97 -9.26 15.85 -2.72
CA ASN A 97 -9.49 16.07 -4.15
C ASN A 97 -10.52 15.10 -4.75
N HIS A 98 -11.14 14.26 -3.93
CA HIS A 98 -12.08 13.24 -4.38
C HIS A 98 -13.53 13.57 -4.01
N ASP A 99 -14.46 13.15 -4.87
CA ASP A 99 -15.89 13.38 -4.71
C ASP A 99 -16.50 12.43 -3.66
N PHE A 100 -16.18 12.65 -2.38
CA PHE A 100 -16.87 12.04 -1.23
C PHE A 100 -16.72 12.91 0.02
N PRO A 101 -17.68 12.84 0.97
CA PRO A 101 -17.60 13.63 2.19
C PRO A 101 -16.49 13.09 3.10
N PHE A 102 -15.37 13.80 3.14
CA PHE A 102 -14.26 13.52 4.04
C PHE A 102 -13.78 14.80 4.70
N GLN A 103 -13.57 14.75 6.01
CA GLN A 103 -12.97 15.84 6.75
C GLN A 103 -11.66 15.36 7.36
N ARG A 104 -10.55 15.88 6.86
CA ARG A 104 -9.24 15.60 7.43
C ARG A 104 -9.16 16.14 8.87
N PRO A 105 -8.62 15.36 9.83
CA PRO A 105 -8.31 15.85 11.16
C PRO A 105 -7.32 17.03 11.12
N VAL A 106 -7.40 17.91 12.11
CA VAL A 106 -6.44 19.04 12.22
C VAL A 106 -5.07 18.49 12.61
N LYS A 107 -4.05 18.78 11.81
CA LYS A 107 -2.66 18.29 12.03
C LYS A 107 -1.92 19.07 13.12
N VAL A 108 -2.14 20.37 13.22
CA VAL A 108 -1.35 21.25 14.10
C VAL A 108 -1.67 20.96 15.57
N GLY A 109 -0.64 20.54 16.32
CA GLY A 109 -0.75 20.24 17.76
C GLY A 109 -1.47 18.93 18.08
N ASN A 110 -1.83 18.13 17.07
CA ASN A 110 -2.54 16.88 17.25
C ASN A 110 -1.56 15.70 17.21
N VAL A 111 -1.32 15.10 18.38
CA VAL A 111 -0.44 13.93 18.53
C VAL A 111 -1.06 12.65 17.98
N ASP A 112 -2.39 12.61 17.86
CA ASP A 112 -3.16 11.46 17.38
C ASP A 112 -3.57 11.59 15.91
N TYR A 113 -3.13 12.65 15.22
CA TYR A 113 -3.48 12.97 13.83
C TYR A 113 -3.39 11.76 12.89
N SER A 114 -2.29 11.01 12.95
CA SER A 114 -2.10 9.83 12.10
C SER A 114 -3.12 8.73 12.38
N THR A 115 -3.43 8.49 13.65
CA THR A 115 -4.38 7.45 14.06
C THR A 115 -5.82 7.87 13.74
N GLU A 116 -6.19 9.12 13.99
CA GLU A 116 -7.51 9.66 13.64
C GLU A 116 -7.75 9.64 12.12
N LEU A 117 -6.77 10.08 11.32
CA LEU A 117 -6.86 10.08 9.87
C LEU A 117 -6.98 8.65 9.33
N ARG A 118 -6.14 7.73 9.81
CA ARG A 118 -6.21 6.31 9.45
C ARG A 118 -7.59 5.71 9.73
N ASN A 119 -8.08 5.88 10.96
CA ASN A 119 -9.36 5.30 11.35
C ASN A 119 -10.54 5.90 10.57
N SER A 120 -10.51 7.21 10.32
CA SER A 120 -11.55 7.88 9.53
C SER A 120 -11.63 7.31 8.11
N LEU A 121 -10.47 7.00 7.51
CA LEU A 121 -10.41 6.42 6.17
C LEU A 121 -10.81 4.94 6.15
N ILE A 122 -10.49 4.19 7.20
CA ILE A 122 -10.97 2.81 7.36
C ILE A 122 -12.50 2.77 7.34
N GLU A 123 -13.17 3.65 8.08
CA GLU A 123 -14.64 3.71 8.10
C GLU A 123 -15.23 4.08 6.73
N VAL A 124 -14.55 4.93 5.96
CA VAL A 124 -14.92 5.22 4.56
C VAL A 124 -14.81 3.96 3.70
N ILE A 125 -13.71 3.21 3.79
CA ILE A 125 -13.49 1.99 3.01
C ILE A 125 -14.50 0.91 3.39
N LYS A 126 -14.78 0.72 4.69
CA LYS A 126 -15.85 -0.17 5.16
C LYS A 126 -17.20 0.20 4.59
N GLY A 127 -17.52 1.49 4.55
CA GLY A 127 -18.73 1.99 3.91
C GLY A 127 -18.82 1.64 2.42
N TRP A 128 -17.69 1.51 1.72
CA TRP A 128 -17.68 1.01 0.33
C TRP A 128 -17.85 -0.51 0.24
N LEU A 129 -17.32 -1.25 1.21
CA LEU A 129 -17.39 -2.71 1.24
C LEU A 129 -18.73 -3.26 1.73
N GLY A 130 -19.50 -2.45 2.47
CA GLY A 130 -20.81 -2.82 3.00
C GLY A 130 -20.74 -3.83 4.15
N ASP A 131 -19.72 -3.71 5.02
CA ASP A 131 -19.40 -4.63 6.13
C ASP A 131 -19.05 -6.08 5.70
N GLU A 132 -18.85 -6.32 4.40
CA GLU A 132 -18.37 -7.60 3.88
C GLU A 132 -16.85 -7.73 4.04
N TYR A 133 -16.40 -8.94 4.38
CA TYR A 133 -14.98 -9.30 4.46
C TYR A 133 -14.16 -8.55 5.53
N ASP A 134 -14.80 -7.88 6.50
CA ASP A 134 -14.12 -7.10 7.55
C ASP A 134 -13.02 -7.88 8.28
N ASP A 135 -13.17 -9.19 8.48
CA ASP A 135 -12.17 -10.07 9.11
C ASP A 135 -11.03 -10.48 8.17
N LYS A 136 -11.12 -10.14 6.88
CA LYS A 136 -10.18 -10.50 5.80
C LYS A 136 -9.52 -9.30 5.15
N ILE A 137 -9.91 -8.08 5.48
CA ILE A 137 -9.27 -6.87 4.98
C ILE A 137 -8.16 -6.43 5.95
N ILE A 138 -7.03 -6.05 5.36
CA ILE A 138 -5.90 -5.44 6.05
C ILE A 138 -5.68 -4.04 5.48
N TYR A 139 -5.64 -3.02 6.34
CA TYR A 139 -5.61 -1.63 5.89
C TYR A 139 -4.18 -1.04 5.90
N ALA A 140 -3.63 -0.87 4.70
CA ALA A 140 -2.34 -0.23 4.45
C ALA A 140 -2.52 1.26 4.14
N ILE A 141 -2.91 2.06 5.13
CA ILE A 141 -3.13 3.49 4.95
C ILE A 141 -1.84 4.27 5.19
N ALA A 142 -1.31 4.92 4.16
CA ALA A 142 -0.11 5.76 4.30
C ALA A 142 -0.49 7.22 4.60
N ILE A 143 0.07 7.75 5.70
CA ILE A 143 -0.08 9.17 6.02
C ILE A 143 0.83 9.98 5.09
N GLU A 144 0.24 10.93 4.37
CA GLU A 144 0.78 11.55 3.16
C GLU A 144 0.86 10.55 2.00
N GLU A 145 2.01 9.89 1.77
CA GLU A 145 2.24 8.97 0.64
C GLU A 145 3.02 7.74 1.11
N ILE A 146 2.95 6.61 0.41
CA ILE A 146 3.73 5.40 0.75
C ILE A 146 5.25 5.65 0.73
N GLU A 147 5.73 6.63 -0.03
CA GLU A 147 7.13 7.06 0.01
C GLU A 147 7.57 7.52 1.41
N ALA A 148 6.64 8.00 2.25
CA ALA A 148 6.93 8.31 3.65
C ALA A 148 7.40 7.07 4.42
N TRP A 149 6.87 5.88 4.10
CA TRP A 149 7.33 4.63 4.69
C TRP A 149 8.75 4.30 4.25
N VAL A 150 9.07 4.49 2.96
CA VAL A 150 10.42 4.23 2.42
C VAL A 150 11.45 5.21 2.99
N LEU A 151 11.07 6.45 3.24
CA LEU A 151 11.92 7.50 3.82
C LEU A 151 12.46 7.15 5.21
N THR A 152 11.82 6.25 5.96
CA THR A 152 12.28 5.80 7.29
C THR A 152 13.69 5.21 7.27
N ALA A 153 14.14 4.70 6.11
CA ALA A 153 15.50 4.19 5.92
C ALA A 153 16.57 5.30 5.84
N PHE A 154 16.17 6.54 5.56
CA PHE A 154 17.07 7.67 5.32
C PHE A 154 16.92 8.78 6.34
N GLU A 155 15.78 8.85 7.02
CA GLU A 155 15.47 9.85 8.02
C GLU A 155 15.63 9.31 9.45
N THR A 156 15.87 10.21 10.40
CA THR A 156 15.92 9.90 11.84
C THR A 156 14.68 10.37 12.59
N LYS A 157 13.90 11.26 11.97
CA LYS A 157 12.67 11.84 12.52
C LYS A 157 11.44 11.13 11.93
N ASP A 158 10.28 11.42 12.51
CA ASP A 158 8.99 10.94 12.01
C ASP A 158 8.74 11.38 10.56
N THR A 159 8.62 10.41 9.65
CA THR A 159 8.44 10.66 8.22
C THR A 159 7.00 10.95 7.82
N SER A 160 6.01 10.65 8.67
CA SER A 160 4.59 11.00 8.42
C SER A 160 4.32 12.50 8.43
N SER A 161 5.24 13.29 8.98
CA SER A 161 5.19 14.75 8.99
C SER A 161 5.67 15.40 7.68
N ILE A 162 6.23 14.62 6.75
CA ILE A 162 6.85 15.13 5.51
C ILE A 162 5.77 15.28 4.42
N GLY A 163 5.36 16.52 4.15
CA GLY A 163 4.27 16.80 3.19
C GLY A 163 4.60 16.59 1.70
N ASP A 164 5.88 16.47 1.31
CA ASP A 164 6.29 16.08 -0.05
C ASP A 164 7.24 14.88 0.05
N SER A 165 6.66 13.72 0.40
CA SER A 165 7.42 12.50 0.66
C SER A 165 8.04 11.95 -0.63
N LYS A 166 7.28 11.97 -1.73
CA LYS A 166 7.74 11.58 -3.06
C LYS A 166 8.89 12.43 -3.56
N GLY A 167 8.76 13.75 -3.58
CA GLY A 167 9.80 14.66 -4.04
C GLY A 167 11.07 14.56 -3.18
N LYS A 168 10.91 14.37 -1.86
CA LYS A 168 12.05 14.14 -0.95
C LYS A 168 12.73 12.80 -1.22
N LEU A 169 11.97 11.71 -1.39
CA LEU A 169 12.52 10.39 -1.68
C LEU A 169 13.32 10.42 -2.99
N VAL A 170 12.78 11.02 -4.06
CA VAL A 170 13.48 11.15 -5.35
C VAL A 170 14.84 11.83 -5.18
N LYS A 171 14.91 12.95 -4.42
CA LYS A 171 16.16 13.67 -4.15
C LYS A 171 17.16 12.80 -3.37
N ILE A 172 16.69 12.08 -2.35
CA ILE A 172 17.55 11.21 -1.53
C ILE A 172 18.07 10.03 -2.34
N LEU A 173 17.23 9.39 -3.15
CA LEU A 173 17.64 8.27 -4.00
C LEU A 173 18.67 8.74 -5.05
N ALA A 174 18.48 9.90 -5.66
CA ALA A 174 19.48 10.49 -6.55
C ALA A 174 20.82 10.72 -5.84
N LYS A 175 20.81 11.35 -4.66
CA LYS A 175 22.01 11.64 -3.87
C LYS A 175 22.78 10.38 -3.46
N ASN A 176 22.07 9.29 -3.16
CA ASN A 176 22.66 8.01 -2.76
C ASN A 176 23.03 7.11 -3.94
N ASN A 177 22.90 7.61 -5.18
CA ASN A 177 23.04 6.81 -6.40
C ASN A 177 22.15 5.55 -6.29
N LEU A 178 20.85 5.70 -6.15
CA LEU A 178 19.86 4.62 -6.06
C LEU A 178 18.74 4.77 -7.10
N SER A 179 18.98 5.49 -8.19
CA SER A 179 18.00 5.71 -9.26
C SER A 179 17.74 4.44 -10.10
N CYS A 180 16.62 4.42 -10.84
CA CYS A 180 16.27 3.31 -11.75
C CYS A 180 17.41 2.94 -12.71
N LYS A 181 18.18 3.94 -13.17
CA LYS A 181 19.37 3.75 -14.02
C LYS A 181 20.39 2.79 -13.38
N LYS A 182 20.63 2.89 -12.07
CA LYS A 182 21.56 2.00 -11.37
C LYS A 182 21.04 0.56 -11.30
N PHE A 183 19.73 0.40 -11.15
CA PHE A 183 19.09 -0.92 -11.18
C PHE A 183 18.94 -1.46 -12.60
N LYS A 184 19.36 -0.71 -13.62
CA LYS A 184 19.17 -1.02 -15.05
C LYS A 184 17.70 -1.27 -15.40
N LEU A 185 16.80 -0.56 -14.72
CA LEU A 185 15.36 -0.63 -14.93
C LEU A 185 14.89 0.55 -15.78
N ASP A 186 13.99 0.28 -16.72
CA ASP A 186 13.23 1.31 -17.41
C ASP A 186 12.27 1.97 -16.40
N PRO A 187 12.46 3.27 -16.06
CA PRO A 187 11.61 3.97 -15.09
C PRO A 187 10.15 4.08 -15.53
N THR A 188 9.86 3.93 -16.83
CA THR A 188 8.49 4.00 -17.36
C THR A 188 7.75 2.68 -17.26
N LYS A 189 8.46 1.55 -17.14
CA LYS A 189 7.87 0.20 -17.21
C LYS A 189 8.02 -0.63 -15.93
N HIS A 190 9.07 -0.38 -15.15
CA HIS A 190 9.45 -1.23 -14.02
C HIS A 190 9.36 -0.52 -12.67
N LYS A 191 8.30 0.27 -12.47
CA LYS A 191 8.11 1.03 -11.23
C LYS A 191 8.00 0.11 -10.00
N LYS A 192 7.24 -0.98 -10.09
CA LYS A 192 7.09 -1.98 -9.02
C LYS A 192 8.44 -2.58 -8.64
N GLU A 193 9.15 -3.14 -9.60
CA GLU A 193 10.43 -3.83 -9.39
C GLU A 193 11.49 -2.89 -8.83
N TYR A 194 11.42 -1.61 -9.20
CA TYR A 194 12.28 -0.58 -8.64
C TYR A 194 12.01 -0.35 -7.14
N PHE A 195 10.75 -0.19 -6.74
CA PHE A 195 10.38 -0.03 -5.33
C PHE A 195 10.63 -1.29 -4.52
N GLU A 196 10.38 -2.49 -5.07
CA GLU A 196 10.81 -3.75 -4.46
C GLU A 196 12.33 -3.79 -4.23
N ALA A 197 13.11 -3.40 -5.25
CA ALA A 197 14.57 -3.44 -5.15
C ALA A 197 15.11 -2.45 -4.10
N ILE A 198 14.54 -1.24 -4.03
CA ILE A 198 14.92 -0.23 -3.03
C ILE A 198 14.57 -0.70 -1.63
N THR A 199 13.31 -1.08 -1.39
CA THR A 199 12.85 -1.51 -0.06
C THR A 199 13.56 -2.78 0.39
N LYS A 200 13.87 -3.69 -0.53
CA LYS A 200 14.73 -4.86 -0.27
C LYS A 200 16.13 -4.43 0.16
N LYS A 201 16.74 -3.46 -0.53
CA LYS A 201 18.04 -2.90 -0.15
C LYS A 201 18.01 -2.20 1.21
N MET A 202 16.90 -1.57 1.56
CA MET A 202 16.63 -0.98 2.88
C MET A 202 16.17 -2.00 3.93
N LYS A 203 16.18 -3.29 3.57
CA LYS A 203 15.89 -4.44 4.42
C LYS A 203 14.48 -4.49 5.02
N PHE A 204 13.48 -3.96 4.31
CA PHE A 204 12.07 -4.08 4.72
C PHE A 204 11.61 -5.56 4.79
N HIS A 205 12.29 -6.45 4.04
CA HIS A 205 12.10 -7.90 4.07
C HIS A 205 12.67 -8.61 5.30
N LYS A 206 13.19 -7.89 6.30
CA LYS A 206 13.70 -8.46 7.56
C LYS A 206 12.94 -7.88 8.73
N LEU A 207 12.24 -8.71 9.51
CA LEU A 207 11.35 -8.25 10.60
C LEU A 207 12.04 -7.27 11.55
N ASN A 208 13.24 -7.61 12.05
CA ASN A 208 13.99 -6.75 12.98
C ASN A 208 14.38 -5.39 12.39
N GLU A 209 14.63 -5.30 11.08
CA GLU A 209 14.96 -4.02 10.44
C GLU A 209 13.68 -3.24 10.10
N LEU A 210 12.62 -3.92 9.66
CA LEU A 210 11.28 -3.35 9.46
C LEU A 210 10.75 -2.72 10.75
N LYS A 211 10.94 -3.37 11.91
CA LYS A 211 10.57 -2.82 13.22
C LYS A 211 11.32 -1.53 13.57
N LYS A 212 12.58 -1.38 13.15
CA LYS A 212 13.30 -0.11 13.32
C LYS A 212 12.68 0.99 12.47
N HIS A 213 12.23 0.68 11.26
CA HIS A 213 11.53 1.63 10.39
C HIS A 213 10.18 2.07 10.97
N CYS A 214 9.44 1.15 11.60
CA CYS A 214 8.16 1.44 12.28
C CYS A 214 8.31 2.52 13.37
N THR A 215 9.45 2.59 14.07
CA THR A 215 9.69 3.63 15.09
C THR A 215 9.73 5.07 14.55
N LYS A 216 9.77 5.22 13.22
CA LYS A 216 9.90 6.52 12.53
C LYS A 216 8.69 6.85 11.67
N ASN A 217 7.64 6.04 11.67
CA ASN A 217 6.42 6.32 10.93
C ASN A 217 5.24 5.59 11.57
N ARG A 218 4.28 6.35 12.10
CA ARG A 218 3.13 5.77 12.81
C ARG A 218 2.26 4.87 11.92
N SER A 219 1.93 5.31 10.70
CA SER A 219 1.13 4.48 9.76
C SER A 219 1.80 3.15 9.39
N LEU A 220 3.11 3.16 9.15
CA LEU A 220 3.86 1.93 8.90
C LEU A 220 3.81 1.02 10.12
N SER A 221 3.97 1.58 11.33
CA SER A 221 3.86 0.83 12.58
C SER A 221 2.48 0.21 12.76
N ASP A 222 1.41 0.97 12.49
CA ASP A 222 0.02 0.49 12.60
C ASP A 222 -0.23 -0.65 11.61
N PHE A 223 0.18 -0.50 10.35
CA PHE A 223 0.07 -1.56 9.34
C PHE A 223 0.86 -2.82 9.71
N VAL A 224 2.12 -2.69 10.13
CA VAL A 224 2.95 -3.84 10.53
C VAL A 224 2.39 -4.53 11.78
N SER A 225 1.80 -3.79 12.71
CA SER A 225 1.15 -4.37 13.89
C SER A 225 -0.10 -5.16 13.51
N GLU A 226 -0.87 -4.68 12.53
CA GLU A 226 -2.03 -5.41 12.01
C GLU A 226 -1.62 -6.71 11.30
N LEU A 227 -0.54 -6.67 10.51
CA LEU A 227 0.05 -7.87 9.92
C LEU A 227 0.50 -8.87 10.97
N GLU A 228 1.10 -8.43 12.08
CA GLU A 228 1.44 -9.31 13.19
C GLU A 228 0.20 -9.93 13.81
N VAL A 229 -0.83 -9.14 14.14
CA VAL A 229 -2.07 -9.70 14.71
C VAL A 229 -2.70 -10.74 13.77
N LYS A 230 -2.66 -10.50 12.45
CA LYS A 230 -3.24 -11.41 11.45
C LYS A 230 -2.40 -12.65 11.16
N PHE A 231 -1.08 -12.50 11.16
CA PHE A 231 -0.14 -13.53 10.68
C PHE A 231 0.84 -14.00 11.76
N SER A 232 0.65 -13.61 13.02
CA SER A 232 1.32 -14.21 14.15
C SER A 232 1.06 -15.71 14.10
N GLN A 233 2.08 -16.44 13.66
CA GLN A 233 2.16 -17.87 13.81
C GLN A 233 1.93 -18.14 15.30
N GLU A 234 0.96 -18.99 15.66
CA GLU A 234 1.03 -19.67 16.94
C GLU A 234 2.39 -20.37 16.97
N GLU A 235 3.33 -19.87 17.77
CA GLU A 235 4.61 -20.55 18.05
C GLU A 235 4.36 -21.92 18.70
#